data_AF-A0A485AI00-F1
#
_entry.id   AF-A0A485AI00-F1
#
_cell.length_a   1.000
_cell.length_b   1.000
_cell.length_c   1.000
_cell.angle_alpha   90.00
_cell.angle_beta   90.00
_cell.angle_gamma   90.00
#
_symmetry.space_group_name_H-M   'P 1'
#
loop_
_entity.id
_entity.type
_entity.pdbx_description
1 polymer ?
#
loop_
_entity_poly.entity_id
_entity_poly.type
_entity_poly.pdbx_seq_one_letter_code
_entity_poly.pdbx_strand_id
1 'polypeptide(L)'
;MNTGSTNSDAPFGTLLGYAPGGVAIYSSNYSSLKPGDMPDDASFRSYIDNEYMGYKWQCVEFARRFLFITYGFVFTDVGMAYEIFSLRYLRQVVNDAILPLQAFANGSRRRRSFGSLLIWQKGGEFNETGHVAVITQLLGNKVRIAEQNVLHSPLPAGQQWTRELMLEVKDGHYILHDTFDDTTILGWMIQTDDARFSLPQPAIAGEALKLGGARLDNHGQFDGDWLDERDSLQKAYVAANGHVINRDPYQYFTMTESAEQELIKATNEMHLMYLHATDKVMRDDNLLALFDIPKILWPRLRLSWQRRRHDMITGRMDFCMDERGLKVYEYNADSASCHTEGGLILEQWLKTGYQGSGHNPAEELLSELVGAWKHSLARPFVHIMQDKDLEENYHAQFMQRALTQAGF
;
A
#
# COMPACT_ATOMS: atom_id res chain seq x y z
N MET A 1 9.74 14.57 7.23
CA MET A 1 8.70 15.56 7.53
C MET A 1 9.37 16.93 7.64
N ASN A 2 8.92 17.91 6.87
CA ASN A 2 9.48 19.27 6.89
C ASN A 2 9.09 19.93 8.24
N THR A 3 10.09 20.37 9.02
CA THR A 3 9.92 20.99 10.35
C THR A 3 9.86 22.53 10.28
N GLY A 4 9.84 23.10 9.08
CA GLY A 4 9.73 24.54 8.87
C GLY A 4 8.32 25.07 9.15
N SER A 5 7.95 25.20 10.42
CA SER A 5 6.75 25.94 10.83
C SER A 5 6.93 27.42 10.49
N THR A 6 6.31 27.89 9.41
CA THR A 6 6.12 29.33 9.20
C THR A 6 4.93 29.80 10.02
N ASN A 7 4.94 31.05 10.49
CA ASN A 7 3.86 31.62 11.32
C ASN A 7 2.48 31.67 10.62
N SER A 8 2.40 31.24 9.35
CA SER A 8 1.20 31.18 8.51
C SER A 8 0.62 29.78 8.30
N ASP A 9 1.28 28.72 8.74
CA ASP A 9 0.81 27.36 8.51
C ASP A 9 -0.39 27.02 9.40
N ALA A 10 -1.44 26.49 8.78
CA ALA A 10 -2.64 26.08 9.50
C ALA A 10 -2.42 24.74 10.21
N PRO A 11 -3.13 24.48 11.33
CA PRO A 11 -3.08 23.21 12.02
C PRO A 11 -3.48 22.03 11.13
N PHE A 12 -3.04 20.83 11.48
CA PHE A 12 -3.37 19.58 10.82
C PHE A 12 -4.88 19.42 10.64
N GLY A 13 -5.30 19.00 9.44
CA GLY A 13 -6.71 18.81 9.11
C GLY A 13 -7.51 20.09 8.87
N THR A 14 -6.88 21.27 8.97
CA THR A 14 -7.53 22.52 8.57
C THR A 14 -7.80 22.50 7.07
N LEU A 15 -9.03 22.81 6.66
CA LEU A 15 -9.39 23.02 5.25
C LEU A 15 -8.67 24.25 4.71
N LEU A 16 -7.87 24.06 3.67
CA LEU A 16 -7.10 25.12 3.01
C LEU A 16 -7.81 25.68 1.79
N GLY A 17 -8.64 24.88 1.12
CA GLY A 17 -9.35 25.25 -0.09
C GLY A 17 -9.82 24.03 -0.85
N TYR A 18 -10.11 24.20 -2.14
CA TYR A 18 -10.64 23.13 -2.99
C TYR A 18 -9.95 23.12 -4.35
N ALA A 19 -9.58 21.94 -4.84
CA ALA A 19 -9.25 21.74 -6.24
C ALA A 19 -10.53 21.69 -7.11
N PRO A 20 -10.42 21.67 -8.45
CA PRO A 20 -11.58 21.59 -9.34
C PRO A 20 -12.46 20.38 -9.01
N GLY A 21 -13.78 20.53 -9.20
CA GLY A 21 -14.75 19.50 -8.78
C GLY A 21 -15.09 19.53 -7.29
N GLY A 22 -14.56 20.49 -6.51
CA GLY A 22 -14.86 20.62 -5.08
C GLY A 22 -14.09 19.63 -4.21
N VAL A 23 -12.93 19.16 -4.68
CA VAL A 23 -12.07 18.23 -3.91
C VAL A 23 -11.28 19.02 -2.88
N ALA A 24 -11.58 18.81 -1.59
CA ALA A 24 -10.95 19.55 -0.50
C ALA A 24 -9.42 19.32 -0.41
N ILE A 25 -8.69 20.36 -0.04
CA ILE A 25 -7.26 20.35 0.25
C ILE A 25 -7.08 20.67 1.72
N TYR A 26 -6.42 19.80 2.48
CA TYR A 26 -6.21 19.95 3.92
C TYR A 26 -4.73 20.17 4.27
N SER A 27 -4.48 20.83 5.39
CA SER A 27 -3.14 20.93 5.97
C SER A 27 -2.70 19.57 6.50
N SER A 28 -1.50 19.14 6.07
CA SER A 28 -0.81 17.96 6.59
C SER A 28 0.27 18.33 7.63
N ASN A 29 0.11 19.44 8.36
CA ASN A 29 1.10 19.93 9.31
C ASN A 29 1.12 19.08 10.59
N TYR A 30 1.77 17.91 10.56
CA TYR A 30 1.87 17.00 11.70
C TYR A 30 2.49 17.63 12.94
N SER A 31 3.34 18.66 12.80
CA SER A 31 3.96 19.35 13.94
C SER A 31 2.95 20.08 14.86
N SER A 32 1.76 20.35 14.34
CA SER A 32 0.67 20.99 15.09
C SER A 32 -0.21 20.00 15.88
N LEU A 33 -0.03 18.69 15.69
CA LEU A 33 -0.76 17.66 16.44
C LEU A 33 -0.29 17.63 17.89
N LYS A 34 -1.25 17.71 18.84
CA LYS A 34 -0.92 17.58 20.26
C LYS A 34 -0.95 16.11 20.68
N PRO A 35 -0.10 15.70 21.64
CA PRO A 35 -0.20 14.38 22.26
C PRO A 35 -1.61 14.18 22.86
N GLY A 36 -2.37 13.22 22.34
CA GLY A 36 -3.73 12.88 22.80
C GLY A 36 -4.88 13.32 21.89
N ASP A 37 -4.65 14.16 20.88
CA ASP A 37 -5.69 14.53 19.90
C ASP A 37 -6.03 13.39 18.91
N MET A 38 -5.22 12.32 18.90
CA MET A 38 -5.33 11.16 18.01
C MET A 38 -4.94 9.88 18.77
N PRO A 39 -5.89 8.96 19.05
CA PRO A 39 -5.64 7.82 19.94
C PRO A 39 -4.90 6.63 19.29
N ASP A 40 -4.96 6.47 17.96
CA ASP A 40 -4.32 5.36 17.24
C ASP A 40 -4.06 5.64 15.74
N ASP A 41 -3.25 4.79 15.08
CA ASP A 41 -2.89 4.91 13.66
C ASP A 41 -4.12 4.84 12.72
N ALA A 42 -5.14 4.07 13.11
CA ALA A 42 -6.38 3.92 12.36
C ALA A 42 -7.07 5.28 12.11
N SER A 43 -6.99 6.22 13.06
CA SER A 43 -7.57 7.55 12.91
C SER A 43 -6.99 8.38 11.73
N PHE A 44 -5.76 8.04 11.27
CA PHE A 44 -5.14 8.69 10.12
C PHE A 44 -5.58 8.13 8.77
N ARG A 45 -6.30 7.00 8.72
CA ARG A 45 -6.81 6.47 7.46
C ARG A 45 -7.98 7.33 6.96
N SER A 46 -7.94 7.72 5.69
CA SER A 46 -8.96 8.51 4.99
C SER A 46 -9.79 7.60 4.09
N TYR A 47 -11.11 7.71 4.16
CA TYR A 47 -12.05 6.91 3.37
C TYR A 47 -13.12 7.81 2.74
N ILE A 48 -13.59 7.42 1.57
CA ILE A 48 -14.90 7.85 1.06
C ILE A 48 -15.74 6.59 0.87
N ASP A 49 -16.87 6.54 1.57
CA ASP A 49 -17.63 5.30 1.77
C ASP A 49 -16.70 4.19 2.28
N ASN A 50 -16.58 3.08 1.55
CA ASN A 50 -15.69 1.96 1.89
C ASN A 50 -14.36 1.98 1.12
N GLU A 51 -14.09 3.04 0.35
CA GLU A 51 -12.88 3.14 -0.47
C GLU A 51 -11.78 3.91 0.26
N TYR A 52 -10.63 3.26 0.45
CA TYR A 52 -9.47 3.85 1.11
C TYR A 52 -8.79 4.87 0.20
N MET A 53 -8.70 6.11 0.67
CA MET A 53 -8.09 7.21 -0.07
C MET A 53 -6.60 7.34 0.25
N GLY A 54 -6.16 7.03 1.47
CA GLY A 54 -4.77 7.20 1.89
C GLY A 54 -4.63 7.68 3.33
N TYR A 55 -3.40 7.97 3.76
CA TYR A 55 -3.14 8.58 5.05
C TYR A 55 -3.41 10.10 5.03
N LYS A 56 -4.19 10.59 6.00
CA LYS A 56 -4.48 12.01 6.23
C LYS A 56 -3.20 12.75 6.59
N TRP A 57 -2.80 13.83 5.92
CA TRP A 57 -3.33 14.41 4.68
C TRP A 57 -2.24 14.45 3.62
N GLN A 58 -1.70 13.27 3.31
CA GLN A 58 -0.58 13.08 2.41
C GLN A 58 -0.90 13.42 0.95
N CYS A 59 0.14 13.63 0.15
CA CYS A 59 0.01 13.90 -1.28
C CYS A 59 -0.68 12.74 -2.04
N VAL A 60 -0.33 11.49 -1.69
CA VAL A 60 -0.95 10.27 -2.24
C VAL A 60 -2.44 10.22 -1.95
N GLU A 61 -2.85 10.58 -0.72
CA GLU A 61 -4.26 10.62 -0.32
C GLU A 61 -5.06 11.56 -1.22
N PHE A 62 -4.54 12.77 -1.40
CA PHE A 62 -5.21 13.78 -2.21
C PHE A 62 -5.30 13.36 -3.68
N ALA A 63 -4.23 12.83 -4.24
CA ALA A 63 -4.21 12.38 -5.62
C ALA A 63 -5.23 11.26 -5.87
N ARG A 64 -5.30 10.27 -4.98
CA ARG A 64 -6.27 9.17 -5.06
C ARG A 64 -7.70 9.69 -4.90
N ARG A 65 -7.95 10.55 -3.90
CA ARG A 65 -9.27 11.16 -3.64
C ARG A 65 -9.73 12.06 -4.78
N PHE A 66 -8.83 12.81 -5.40
CA PHE A 66 -9.14 13.64 -6.56
C PHE A 66 -9.61 12.78 -7.73
N LEU A 67 -8.88 11.70 -8.06
CA LEU A 67 -9.26 10.79 -9.14
C LEU A 67 -10.57 10.07 -8.85
N PHE A 68 -10.80 9.69 -7.59
CA PHE A 68 -12.02 9.02 -7.18
C PHE A 68 -13.24 9.94 -7.35
N ILE A 69 -13.20 11.15 -6.80
CA ILE A 69 -14.33 12.09 -6.88
C ILE A 69 -14.56 12.55 -8.33
N THR A 70 -13.50 12.79 -9.10
CA THR A 70 -13.60 13.39 -10.44
C THR A 70 -13.95 12.35 -11.50
N TYR A 71 -13.43 11.13 -11.39
CA TYR A 71 -13.51 10.11 -12.45
C TYR A 71 -14.03 8.75 -11.98
N GLY A 72 -14.14 8.50 -10.67
CA GLY A 72 -14.47 7.19 -10.12
C GLY A 72 -13.32 6.17 -10.23
N PHE A 73 -12.08 6.67 -10.34
CA PHE A 73 -10.88 5.83 -10.49
C PHE A 73 -9.99 5.90 -9.24
N VAL A 74 -9.29 4.82 -8.95
CA VAL A 74 -8.22 4.78 -7.95
C VAL A 74 -6.99 4.05 -8.50
N PHE A 75 -5.81 4.45 -8.06
CA PHE A 75 -4.60 3.64 -8.22
C PHE A 75 -4.38 2.79 -6.97
N THR A 76 -3.64 1.68 -7.13
CA THR A 76 -3.35 0.72 -6.07
C THR A 76 -2.59 1.35 -4.90
N ASP A 77 -2.42 0.61 -3.81
CA ASP A 77 -1.63 1.10 -2.69
C ASP A 77 -0.12 1.11 -3.00
N VAL A 78 0.56 2.13 -2.50
CA VAL A 78 1.98 2.42 -2.71
C VAL A 78 2.57 2.91 -1.40
N GLY A 79 3.81 2.52 -1.09
CA GLY A 79 4.49 3.01 0.10
C GLY A 79 4.88 4.48 -0.04
N MET A 80 5.41 4.85 -1.21
CA MET A 80 5.92 6.18 -1.50
C MET A 80 5.33 6.76 -2.79
N ALA A 81 5.24 8.09 -2.86
CA ALA A 81 4.57 8.78 -3.97
C ALA A 81 5.26 8.58 -5.33
N TYR A 82 6.60 8.44 -5.35
CA TYR A 82 7.34 8.22 -6.58
C TYR A 82 6.99 6.88 -7.26
N GLU A 83 6.57 5.88 -6.48
CA GLU A 83 6.23 4.53 -6.98
C GLU A 83 5.01 4.54 -7.89
N ILE A 84 4.14 5.55 -7.76
CA ILE A 84 2.97 5.74 -8.64
C ILE A 84 3.41 5.77 -10.11
N PHE A 85 4.60 6.33 -10.42
CA PHE A 85 5.10 6.43 -11.79
C PHE A 85 5.41 5.06 -12.43
N SER A 86 5.55 4.01 -11.62
CA SER A 86 5.77 2.63 -12.07
C SER A 86 4.46 1.89 -12.36
N LEU A 87 3.32 2.40 -11.91
CA LEU A 87 2.00 1.79 -12.14
C LEU A 87 1.56 1.90 -13.60
N ARG A 88 0.79 0.92 -14.08
CA ARG A 88 0.31 0.88 -15.48
C ARG A 88 -1.19 0.68 -15.63
N TYR A 89 -1.92 0.72 -14.52
CA TYR A 89 -3.37 0.63 -14.53
C TYR A 89 -4.01 1.43 -13.39
N LEU A 90 -5.30 1.71 -13.56
CA LEU A 90 -6.20 2.23 -12.53
C LEU A 90 -7.36 1.24 -12.38
N ARG A 91 -7.97 1.20 -11.20
CA ARG A 91 -9.24 0.50 -10.97
C ARG A 91 -10.39 1.49 -11.07
N GLN A 92 -11.39 1.15 -11.87
CA GLN A 92 -12.69 1.83 -11.87
C GLN A 92 -13.57 1.22 -10.78
N VAL A 93 -13.94 2.02 -9.78
CA VAL A 93 -14.55 1.50 -8.54
C VAL A 93 -15.92 0.87 -8.78
N VAL A 94 -16.76 1.50 -9.62
CA VAL A 94 -18.17 1.09 -9.79
C VAL A 94 -18.37 -0.31 -10.37
N ASN A 95 -17.36 -0.88 -11.02
CA ASN A 95 -17.45 -2.16 -11.72
C ASN A 95 -16.20 -3.03 -11.61
N ASP A 96 -15.22 -2.63 -10.79
CA ASP A 96 -13.90 -3.23 -10.64
C ASP A 96 -13.11 -3.42 -11.95
N ALA A 97 -13.41 -2.64 -13.00
CA ALA A 97 -12.67 -2.72 -14.26
C ALA A 97 -11.25 -2.16 -14.11
N ILE A 98 -10.29 -2.78 -14.79
CA ILE A 98 -8.91 -2.33 -14.86
C ILE A 98 -8.73 -1.50 -16.13
N LEU A 99 -8.32 -0.23 -15.95
CA LEU A 99 -8.14 0.75 -17.03
C LEU A 99 -6.64 1.00 -17.26
N PRO A 100 -6.17 1.16 -18.50
CA PRO A 100 -4.75 1.40 -18.75
C PRO A 100 -4.33 2.81 -18.34
N LEU A 101 -3.14 2.89 -17.75
CA LEU A 101 -2.47 4.11 -17.32
C LEU A 101 -1.09 4.18 -17.97
N GLN A 102 -0.85 5.27 -18.72
CA GLN A 102 0.41 5.48 -19.44
C GLN A 102 1.26 6.51 -18.72
N ALA A 103 2.55 6.23 -18.53
CA ALA A 103 3.54 7.15 -17.97
C ALA A 103 4.34 7.84 -19.08
N PHE A 104 4.60 9.14 -18.92
CA PHE A 104 5.34 9.95 -19.89
C PHE A 104 6.43 10.73 -19.15
N ALA A 105 7.68 10.57 -19.57
CA ALA A 105 8.81 11.30 -18.97
C ALA A 105 8.64 12.81 -19.10
N ASN A 106 9.20 13.57 -18.15
CA ASN A 106 9.35 15.01 -18.32
C ASN A 106 10.16 15.31 -19.58
N GLY A 107 9.70 16.27 -20.40
CA GLY A 107 10.22 16.48 -21.75
C GLY A 107 9.62 15.56 -22.82
N SER A 108 8.59 14.77 -22.54
CA SER A 108 7.90 13.98 -23.57
C SER A 108 7.19 14.86 -24.61
N ARG A 109 6.98 14.30 -25.81
CA ARG A 109 6.14 14.88 -26.88
C ARG A 109 4.65 14.73 -26.60
N ARG A 110 4.26 13.84 -25.67
CA ARG A 110 2.87 13.69 -25.24
C ARG A 110 2.43 14.94 -24.48
N ARG A 111 1.32 15.55 -24.87
CA ARG A 111 0.73 16.63 -24.08
C ARG A 111 0.10 16.07 -22.81
N ARG A 112 0.27 16.83 -21.72
CA ARG A 112 -0.46 16.66 -20.47
C ARG A 112 -1.94 16.99 -20.72
N SER A 113 -2.82 16.53 -19.85
CA SER A 113 -4.23 16.92 -19.82
C SER A 113 -4.64 17.36 -18.42
N PHE A 114 -5.81 17.99 -18.31
CA PHE A 114 -6.51 18.10 -17.03
C PHE A 114 -6.61 16.72 -16.37
N GLY A 115 -6.39 16.67 -15.06
CA GLY A 115 -6.44 15.44 -14.27
C GLY A 115 -5.26 14.50 -14.42
N SER A 116 -4.24 14.83 -15.23
CA SER A 116 -3.01 14.04 -15.27
C SER A 116 -2.34 14.04 -13.89
N LEU A 117 -1.90 12.87 -13.44
CA LEU A 117 -1.01 12.76 -12.28
C LEU A 117 0.37 13.28 -12.67
N LEU A 118 1.01 14.04 -11.79
CA LEU A 118 2.36 14.57 -11.97
C LEU A 118 3.23 14.04 -10.83
N ILE A 119 4.31 13.33 -11.15
CA ILE A 119 5.10 12.58 -10.17
C ILE A 119 6.52 13.13 -10.10
N TRP A 120 7.03 13.25 -8.87
CA TRP A 120 8.41 13.56 -8.56
C TRP A 120 9.14 12.35 -8.00
N GLN A 121 10.42 12.26 -8.34
CA GLN A 121 11.34 11.31 -7.75
C GLN A 121 11.65 11.69 -6.30
N LYS A 122 12.10 10.72 -5.51
CA LYS A 122 12.72 11.00 -4.22
C LYS A 122 14.03 11.82 -4.38
N GLY A 123 14.26 12.76 -3.48
CA GLY A 123 15.42 13.67 -3.47
C GLY A 123 15.02 15.13 -3.22
N GLY A 124 15.97 15.93 -2.76
CA GLY A 124 15.78 17.36 -2.47
C GLY A 124 14.68 17.61 -1.45
N GLU A 125 13.81 18.59 -1.73
CA GLU A 125 12.61 18.92 -0.93
C GLU A 125 11.73 17.69 -0.61
N PHE A 126 11.70 16.68 -1.50
CA PHE A 126 10.87 15.49 -1.35
C PHE A 126 11.62 14.27 -0.79
N ASN A 127 12.84 14.47 -0.30
CA ASN A 127 13.69 13.54 0.45
C ASN A 127 13.49 12.06 0.06
N GLU A 128 12.94 11.19 0.91
CA GLU A 128 12.76 9.76 0.59
C GLU A 128 11.39 9.43 -0.03
N THR A 129 10.42 10.35 0.01
CA THR A 129 9.02 10.03 -0.33
C THR A 129 8.69 10.27 -1.80
N GLY A 130 9.45 11.15 -2.46
CA GLY A 130 9.00 11.77 -3.72
C GLY A 130 7.71 12.57 -3.50
N HIS A 131 7.01 12.88 -4.59
CA HIS A 131 5.77 13.64 -4.52
C HIS A 131 4.79 13.31 -5.65
N VAL A 132 3.50 13.57 -5.41
CA VAL A 132 2.45 13.49 -6.42
C VAL A 132 1.50 14.68 -6.34
N ALA A 133 1.21 15.28 -7.49
CA ALA A 133 0.23 16.33 -7.67
C ALA A 133 -0.73 15.99 -8.83
N VAL A 134 -1.80 16.77 -8.96
CA VAL A 134 -2.73 16.69 -10.09
C VAL A 134 -2.66 17.97 -10.93
N ILE A 135 -2.55 17.83 -12.24
CA ILE A 135 -2.60 18.97 -13.17
C ILE A 135 -4.04 19.46 -13.30
N THR A 136 -4.30 20.70 -12.90
CA THR A 136 -5.63 21.31 -12.89
C THR A 136 -5.88 22.28 -14.03
N GLN A 137 -4.85 22.94 -14.57
CA GLN A 137 -5.00 23.82 -15.74
C GLN A 137 -3.72 23.83 -16.59
N LEU A 138 -3.90 23.87 -17.90
CA LEU A 138 -2.82 24.05 -18.87
C LEU A 138 -2.89 25.47 -19.41
N LEU A 139 -1.83 26.25 -19.19
CA LEU A 139 -1.68 27.60 -19.71
C LEU A 139 -0.52 27.61 -20.73
N GLY A 140 -0.40 28.67 -21.54
CA GLY A 140 0.54 28.70 -22.65
C GLY A 140 1.99 28.37 -22.27
N ASN A 141 2.48 28.97 -21.19
CA ASN A 141 3.87 28.83 -20.70
C ASN A 141 3.97 28.29 -19.27
N LYS A 142 2.87 27.76 -18.71
CA LYS A 142 2.85 27.21 -17.36
C LYS A 142 1.71 26.21 -17.17
N VAL A 143 1.78 25.43 -16.11
CA VAL A 143 0.68 24.58 -15.66
C VAL A 143 0.32 24.94 -14.23
N ARG A 144 -0.95 24.76 -13.88
CA ARG A 144 -1.41 24.83 -12.49
C ARG A 144 -1.64 23.43 -11.98
N ILE A 145 -1.23 23.20 -10.74
CA ILE A 145 -1.37 21.92 -10.06
C ILE A 145 -2.15 22.09 -8.76
N ALA A 146 -2.75 21.02 -8.28
CA ALA A 146 -3.26 20.90 -6.92
C ALA A 146 -2.60 19.71 -6.25
N GLU A 147 -2.23 19.88 -4.97
CA GLU A 147 -1.54 18.86 -4.17
C GLU A 147 -1.82 19.07 -2.68
N GLN A 148 -1.42 18.11 -1.87
CA GLN A 148 -1.34 18.22 -0.40
C GLN A 148 0.07 17.89 0.07
N ASN A 149 0.40 18.25 1.32
CA ASN A 149 1.71 18.03 1.93
C ASN A 149 2.87 18.79 1.24
N VAL A 150 2.59 20.03 0.83
CA VAL A 150 3.60 21.02 0.39
C VAL A 150 3.27 22.37 1.02
N LEU A 151 2.13 22.94 0.66
CA LEU A 151 1.60 24.17 1.27
C LEU A 151 0.61 23.84 2.38
N HIS A 152 0.72 24.56 3.50
CA HIS A 152 -0.09 24.33 4.71
C HIS A 152 -0.93 25.56 5.11
N SER A 153 -0.89 26.63 4.33
CA SER A 153 -1.67 27.85 4.54
C SER A 153 -2.94 27.87 3.69
N PRO A 154 -4.02 28.56 4.13
CA PRO A 154 -5.25 28.67 3.35
C PRO A 154 -5.00 29.30 1.98
N LEU A 155 -5.59 28.71 0.94
CA LEU A 155 -5.53 29.21 -0.42
C LEU A 155 -6.35 30.51 -0.55
N PRO A 156 -5.97 31.42 -1.47
CA PRO A 156 -6.80 32.57 -1.80
C PRO A 156 -8.23 32.18 -2.18
N ALA A 157 -9.20 33.01 -1.82
CA ALA A 157 -10.61 32.73 -2.05
C ALA A 157 -10.91 32.45 -3.54
N GLY A 158 -11.51 31.29 -3.83
CA GLY A 158 -11.83 30.85 -5.18
C GLY A 158 -10.66 30.27 -5.99
N GLN A 159 -9.44 30.28 -5.47
CA GLN A 159 -8.31 29.62 -6.10
C GLN A 159 -8.42 28.10 -5.96
N GLN A 160 -8.27 27.39 -7.09
CA GLN A 160 -8.40 25.93 -7.17
C GLN A 160 -7.10 25.23 -7.60
N TRP A 161 -5.96 25.78 -7.19
CA TRP A 161 -4.63 25.26 -7.47
C TRP A 161 -3.66 25.73 -6.38
N THR A 162 -2.61 24.96 -6.12
CA THR A 162 -1.61 25.21 -5.08
C THR A 162 -0.39 25.92 -5.63
N ARG A 163 0.15 25.44 -6.76
CA ARG A 163 1.35 26.00 -7.40
C ARG A 163 1.18 26.17 -8.92
N GLU A 164 1.99 27.07 -9.49
CA GLU A 164 2.20 27.18 -10.93
C GLU A 164 3.61 26.69 -11.26
N LEU A 165 3.73 25.79 -12.23
CA LEU A 165 5.02 25.30 -12.73
C LEU A 165 5.28 25.85 -14.13
N MET A 166 6.50 26.30 -14.39
CA MET A 166 6.86 26.82 -15.71
C MET A 166 6.88 25.68 -16.74
N LEU A 167 6.29 25.94 -17.90
CA LEU A 167 6.26 25.02 -19.03
C LEU A 167 7.10 25.58 -20.17
N GLU A 168 8.20 24.90 -20.46
CA GLU A 168 9.01 25.14 -21.64
C GLU A 168 8.58 24.17 -22.76
N VAL A 169 8.37 24.71 -23.96
CA VAL A 169 8.08 23.92 -25.16
C VAL A 169 9.22 24.08 -26.15
N LYS A 170 10.01 23.01 -26.34
CA LYS A 170 11.19 23.01 -27.22
C LYS A 170 11.09 21.87 -28.23
N ASP A 171 11.04 22.21 -29.52
CA ASP A 171 10.95 21.23 -30.62
C ASP A 171 9.81 20.21 -30.45
N GLY A 172 8.69 20.65 -29.87
CA GLY A 172 7.52 19.81 -29.58
C GLY A 172 7.63 18.93 -28.33
N HIS A 173 8.68 19.09 -27.53
CA HIS A 173 8.85 18.47 -26.20
C HIS A 173 8.34 19.42 -25.12
N TYR A 174 7.62 18.86 -24.13
CA TYR A 174 7.02 19.61 -23.04
C TYR A 174 7.81 19.38 -21.75
N ILE A 175 8.54 20.39 -21.29
CA ILE A 175 9.39 20.31 -20.09
C ILE A 175 8.73 21.14 -18.97
N LEU A 176 8.46 20.50 -17.83
CA LEU A 176 8.08 21.22 -16.60
C LEU A 176 9.31 21.49 -15.77
N HIS A 177 9.36 22.70 -15.22
CA HIS A 177 10.34 23.12 -14.23
C HIS A 177 9.63 23.31 -12.90
N ASP A 178 10.14 22.68 -11.85
CA ASP A 178 9.59 22.81 -10.51
C ASP A 178 9.89 24.18 -9.91
N THR A 179 9.21 24.53 -8.82
CA THR A 179 9.51 25.76 -8.05
C THR A 179 10.71 25.60 -7.13
N PHE A 180 11.11 24.36 -6.84
CA PHE A 180 12.31 24.01 -6.09
C PHE A 180 13.47 23.72 -7.04
N ASP A 181 14.70 24.00 -6.61
CA ASP A 181 15.92 23.84 -7.41
C ASP A 181 16.62 22.49 -7.21
N ASP A 182 16.16 21.69 -6.24
CA ASP A 182 16.76 20.41 -5.85
C ASP A 182 15.86 19.19 -6.08
N THR A 183 14.72 19.36 -6.77
CA THR A 183 13.76 18.28 -7.05
C THR A 183 13.87 17.73 -8.47
N THR A 184 13.36 16.52 -8.67
CA THR A 184 13.33 15.86 -10.00
C THR A 184 11.91 15.45 -10.36
N ILE A 185 11.32 16.09 -11.36
CA ILE A 185 10.04 15.66 -11.95
C ILE A 185 10.30 14.45 -12.84
N LEU A 186 9.72 13.29 -12.49
CA LEU A 186 9.76 12.09 -13.32
C LEU A 186 8.94 12.30 -14.60
N GLY A 187 7.73 12.84 -14.44
CA GLY A 187 6.82 13.09 -15.55
C GLY A 187 5.36 13.00 -15.13
N TRP A 188 4.48 12.77 -16.10
CA TRP A 188 3.03 12.72 -15.87
C TRP A 188 2.41 11.42 -16.36
N MET A 189 1.25 11.08 -15.82
CA MET A 189 0.51 9.88 -16.19
C MET A 189 -0.91 10.21 -16.64
N ILE A 190 -1.38 9.48 -17.66
CA ILE A 190 -2.68 9.69 -18.31
C ILE A 190 -3.37 8.35 -18.46
N GLN A 191 -4.65 8.27 -18.06
CA GLN A 191 -5.50 7.12 -18.36
C GLN A 191 -5.85 7.15 -19.86
N THR A 192 -5.27 6.24 -20.64
CA THR A 192 -5.48 6.16 -22.09
C THR A 192 -4.96 4.83 -22.66
N ASP A 193 -5.62 4.34 -23.73
CA ASP A 193 -5.11 3.20 -24.52
C ASP A 193 -3.96 3.62 -25.46
N ASP A 194 -3.78 4.91 -25.70
CA ASP A 194 -2.78 5.44 -26.64
C ASP A 194 -1.38 5.48 -26.01
N ALA A 195 -0.61 4.43 -26.24
CA ALA A 195 0.78 4.28 -25.77
C ALA A 195 1.82 5.11 -26.54
N ARG A 196 1.42 5.96 -27.50
CA ARG A 196 2.39 6.78 -28.25
C ARG A 196 3.15 7.72 -27.30
N PHE A 197 4.48 7.61 -27.32
CA PHE A 197 5.43 8.34 -26.47
C PHE A 197 5.44 7.94 -24.99
N SER A 198 4.73 6.88 -24.60
CA SER A 198 4.76 6.39 -23.21
C SER A 198 6.03 5.62 -22.91
N LEU A 199 6.36 5.53 -21.62
CA LEU A 199 7.43 4.70 -21.10
C LEU A 199 6.95 3.26 -20.94
N PRO A 200 7.80 2.26 -21.22
CA PRO A 200 7.51 0.88 -20.86
C PRO A 200 7.36 0.73 -19.35
N GLN A 201 6.69 -0.33 -18.89
CA GLN A 201 6.70 -0.69 -17.46
C GLN A 201 8.14 -0.97 -17.01
N PRO A 202 8.60 -0.38 -15.90
CA PRO A 202 9.94 -0.67 -15.40
C PRO A 202 10.03 -2.13 -14.97
N ALA A 203 11.14 -2.76 -15.33
CA ALA A 203 11.50 -4.10 -14.89
C ALA A 203 12.69 -3.99 -13.93
N ILE A 204 12.62 -4.72 -12.82
CA ILE A 204 13.73 -4.85 -11.88
C ILE A 204 14.82 -5.75 -12.47
N ALA A 205 16.09 -5.45 -12.18
CA ALA A 205 17.20 -6.30 -12.59
C ALA A 205 17.15 -7.63 -11.83
N GLY A 206 17.31 -8.75 -12.53
CA GLY A 206 17.23 -10.10 -11.94
C GLY A 206 18.17 -10.28 -10.73
N GLU A 207 19.38 -9.72 -10.78
CA GLU A 207 20.34 -9.83 -9.66
C GLU A 207 19.80 -9.23 -8.36
N ALA A 208 18.96 -8.18 -8.43
CA ALA A 208 18.35 -7.59 -7.24
C ALA A 208 17.32 -8.51 -6.56
N LEU A 209 16.74 -9.46 -7.30
CA LEU A 209 15.75 -10.43 -6.82
C LEU A 209 16.36 -11.70 -6.21
N LYS A 210 17.68 -11.84 -6.28
CA LYS A 210 18.36 -13.03 -5.77
C LYS A 210 18.32 -13.08 -4.25
N LEU A 211 17.87 -14.22 -3.71
CA LEU A 211 17.92 -14.49 -2.27
C LEU A 211 19.35 -14.86 -1.84
N GLY A 212 19.84 -14.21 -0.80
CA GLY A 212 21.12 -14.50 -0.16
C GLY A 212 20.94 -15.47 1.00
N GLY A 213 21.86 -16.42 1.17
CA GLY A 213 21.97 -17.22 2.38
C GLY A 213 23.01 -16.61 3.32
N ALA A 214 22.71 -16.53 4.60
CA ALA A 214 23.60 -15.98 5.61
C ALA A 214 23.54 -16.80 6.91
N ARG A 215 24.51 -16.53 7.80
CA ARG A 215 24.64 -17.23 9.07
C ARG A 215 24.98 -16.26 10.20
N LEU A 216 24.41 -16.51 11.38
CA LEU A 216 24.77 -15.86 12.64
C LEU A 216 25.99 -16.52 13.27
N ASP A 217 26.79 -15.75 14.01
CA ASP A 217 27.83 -16.29 14.86
C ASP A 217 27.19 -17.11 15.99
N ASN A 218 27.71 -18.33 16.21
CA ASN A 218 27.17 -19.22 17.22
C ASN A 218 27.83 -18.95 18.59
N HIS A 219 27.04 -18.37 19.49
CA HIS A 219 27.33 -18.14 20.90
C HIS A 219 26.32 -18.85 21.83
N GLY A 220 25.62 -19.87 21.33
CA GLY A 220 24.60 -20.61 22.08
C GLY A 220 23.27 -19.87 22.31
N GLN A 221 22.99 -18.82 21.52
CA GLN A 221 21.76 -18.00 21.61
C GLN A 221 20.46 -18.83 21.47
N PHE A 222 20.51 -19.98 20.78
CA PHE A 222 19.34 -20.82 20.51
C PHE A 222 19.46 -22.24 21.09
N ASP A 223 20.42 -22.49 21.99
CA ASP A 223 20.69 -23.84 22.54
C ASP A 223 19.67 -24.28 23.61
N GLY A 224 18.85 -23.36 24.12
CA GLY A 224 17.85 -23.62 25.17
C GLY A 224 16.49 -23.00 24.85
N ASP A 225 15.75 -22.67 25.90
CA ASP A 225 14.37 -22.17 25.79
C ASP A 225 14.34 -20.68 25.40
N TRP A 226 14.65 -20.39 24.14
CA TRP A 226 14.77 -19.01 23.63
C TRP A 226 13.43 -18.35 23.25
N LEU A 227 12.33 -19.11 23.32
CA LEU A 227 10.96 -18.61 23.21
C LEU A 227 10.39 -18.40 24.62
N ASP A 228 9.67 -17.30 24.83
CA ASP A 228 9.15 -16.92 26.14
C ASP A 228 7.83 -17.63 26.45
N GLU A 229 7.88 -18.76 27.14
CA GLU A 229 6.68 -19.51 27.57
C GLU A 229 5.79 -18.77 28.59
N ARG A 230 6.18 -17.57 29.06
CA ARG A 230 5.28 -16.70 29.85
C ARG A 230 4.29 -15.98 28.95
N ASP A 231 4.62 -15.77 27.68
CA ASP A 231 3.67 -15.35 26.65
C ASP A 231 2.82 -16.57 26.24
N SER A 232 1.51 -16.51 26.45
CA SER A 232 0.58 -17.61 26.16
C SER A 232 0.64 -18.09 24.71
N LEU A 233 0.94 -17.18 23.79
CA LEU A 233 0.99 -17.45 22.35
C LEU A 233 2.29 -18.14 21.95
N GLN A 234 3.43 -17.71 22.51
CA GLN A 234 4.70 -18.40 22.32
C GLN A 234 4.66 -19.78 23.00
N LYS A 235 4.03 -19.89 24.17
CA LYS A 235 3.78 -21.18 24.82
C LYS A 235 2.92 -22.11 23.96
N ALA A 236 1.88 -21.60 23.30
CA ALA A 236 1.06 -22.39 22.38
C ALA A 236 1.88 -22.90 21.18
N TYR A 237 2.78 -22.07 20.64
CA TYR A 237 3.71 -22.47 19.59
C TYR A 237 4.68 -23.57 20.08
N VAL A 238 5.31 -23.39 21.25
CA VAL A 238 6.22 -24.39 21.84
C VAL A 238 5.51 -25.72 22.09
N ALA A 239 4.24 -25.70 22.50
CA ALA A 239 3.46 -26.93 22.69
C ALA A 239 3.26 -27.73 21.39
N ALA A 240 3.20 -27.06 20.24
CA ALA A 240 3.03 -27.69 18.93
C ALA A 240 4.37 -28.05 18.27
N ASN A 241 5.39 -27.20 18.40
CA ASN A 241 6.62 -27.28 17.59
C ASN A 241 7.92 -27.38 18.42
N GLY A 242 7.85 -27.19 19.74
CA GLY A 242 9.01 -27.02 20.61
C GLY A 242 9.70 -25.66 20.43
N HIS A 243 10.91 -25.51 20.99
CA HIS A 243 11.76 -24.32 20.82
C HIS A 243 12.51 -24.32 19.47
N VAL A 244 11.79 -24.62 18.38
CA VAL A 244 12.37 -24.86 17.05
C VAL A 244 11.60 -24.11 15.98
N ILE A 245 12.32 -23.43 15.08
CA ILE A 245 11.75 -22.78 13.88
C ILE A 245 12.14 -23.45 12.58
N ASN A 246 13.32 -24.08 12.55
CA ASN A 246 13.88 -24.78 11.40
C ASN A 246 14.97 -25.76 11.90
N ARG A 247 15.68 -26.40 10.98
CA ARG A 247 16.76 -27.34 11.33
C ARG A 247 18.00 -26.66 11.92
N ASP A 248 18.27 -25.41 11.54
CA ASP A 248 19.47 -24.67 11.92
C ASP A 248 19.11 -23.20 12.18
N PRO A 249 18.82 -22.81 13.44
CA PRO A 249 18.36 -21.47 13.77
C PRO A 249 19.44 -20.40 13.58
N TYR A 250 20.68 -20.80 13.29
CA TYR A 250 21.76 -19.87 12.94
C TYR A 250 21.77 -19.51 11.45
N GLN A 251 21.11 -20.29 10.61
CA GLN A 251 21.01 -20.02 9.18
C GLN A 251 19.76 -19.19 8.88
N TYR A 252 19.93 -18.13 8.08
CA TYR A 252 18.84 -17.27 7.63
C TYR A 252 19.04 -16.87 6.17
N PHE A 253 18.00 -16.24 5.59
CA PHE A 253 18.03 -15.73 4.24
C PHE A 253 17.83 -14.22 4.23
N THR A 254 18.37 -13.57 3.22
CA THR A 254 18.27 -12.12 3.01
C THR A 254 17.72 -11.82 1.62
N MET A 255 16.94 -10.76 1.50
CA MET A 255 16.61 -10.16 0.21
C MET A 255 16.99 -8.68 0.22
N THR A 256 17.11 -8.08 -0.95
CA THR A 256 17.36 -6.64 -1.05
C THR A 256 16.06 -5.87 -0.79
N GLU A 257 16.17 -4.61 -0.34
CA GLU A 257 15.02 -3.70 -0.23
C GLU A 257 14.28 -3.55 -1.58
N SER A 258 15.01 -3.58 -2.70
CA SER A 258 14.39 -3.56 -4.04
C SER A 258 13.57 -4.81 -4.34
N ALA A 259 13.97 -5.99 -3.84
CA ALA A 259 13.18 -7.22 -3.97
C ALA A 259 11.91 -7.16 -3.12
N GLU A 260 12.01 -6.64 -1.90
CA GLU A 260 10.86 -6.39 -1.02
C GLU A 260 9.87 -5.41 -1.65
N GLN A 261 10.35 -4.30 -2.23
CA GLN A 261 9.52 -3.34 -2.97
C GLN A 261 8.80 -4.00 -4.17
N GLU A 262 9.48 -4.88 -4.91
CA GLU A 262 8.83 -5.61 -6.01
C GLU A 262 7.79 -6.62 -5.49
N LEU A 263 8.01 -7.26 -4.34
CA LEU A 263 7.01 -8.11 -3.68
C LEU A 263 5.78 -7.32 -3.22
N ILE A 264 5.96 -6.14 -2.62
CA ILE A 264 4.85 -5.26 -2.20
C ILE A 264 4.02 -4.86 -3.43
N LYS A 265 4.69 -4.38 -4.47
CA LYS A 265 4.06 -3.99 -5.74
C LYS A 265 3.29 -5.15 -6.37
N ALA A 266 3.93 -6.32 -6.51
CA ALA A 266 3.30 -7.49 -7.11
C ALA A 266 2.12 -8.01 -6.27
N THR A 267 2.21 -7.97 -4.94
CA THR A 267 1.12 -8.38 -4.05
C THR A 267 -0.10 -7.49 -4.22
N ASN A 268 0.10 -6.17 -4.22
CA ASN A 268 -0.99 -5.20 -4.42
C ASN A 268 -1.62 -5.33 -5.82
N GLU A 269 -0.80 -5.51 -6.85
CA GLU A 269 -1.27 -5.72 -8.22
C GLU A 269 -2.06 -7.02 -8.38
N MET A 270 -1.49 -8.13 -7.91
CA MET A 270 -2.13 -9.43 -8.01
C MET A 270 -3.43 -9.47 -7.23
N HIS A 271 -3.51 -8.86 -6.03
CA HIS A 271 -4.75 -8.83 -5.26
C HIS A 271 -5.90 -8.20 -6.06
N LEU A 272 -5.65 -7.06 -6.71
CA LEU A 272 -6.64 -6.42 -7.57
C LEU A 272 -6.98 -7.27 -8.80
N MET A 273 -6.01 -7.94 -9.40
CA MET A 273 -6.25 -8.86 -10.52
C MET A 273 -7.11 -10.07 -10.11
N TYR A 274 -6.87 -10.65 -8.94
CA TYR A 274 -7.69 -11.73 -8.38
C TYR A 274 -9.13 -11.27 -8.10
N LEU A 275 -9.31 -10.07 -7.53
CA LEU A 275 -10.64 -9.49 -7.31
C LEU A 275 -11.37 -9.21 -8.64
N HIS A 276 -10.66 -8.68 -9.64
CA HIS A 276 -11.21 -8.46 -10.98
C HIS A 276 -11.66 -9.78 -11.63
N ALA A 277 -10.80 -10.81 -11.60
CA ALA A 277 -11.15 -12.13 -12.12
C ALA A 277 -12.34 -12.74 -11.36
N THR A 278 -12.39 -12.57 -10.04
CA THR A 278 -13.51 -13.03 -9.20
C THR A 278 -14.82 -12.36 -9.62
N ASP A 279 -14.83 -11.04 -9.85
CA ASP A 279 -16.01 -10.34 -10.35
C ASP A 279 -16.48 -10.89 -11.71
N LYS A 280 -15.55 -11.20 -12.63
CA LYS A 280 -15.87 -11.84 -13.91
C LYS A 280 -16.53 -13.21 -13.72
N VAL A 281 -15.97 -14.05 -12.84
CA VAL A 281 -16.53 -15.37 -12.53
C VAL A 281 -17.93 -15.24 -11.93
N MET A 282 -18.15 -14.31 -11.01
CA MET A 282 -19.46 -14.11 -10.38
C MET A 282 -20.55 -13.68 -11.38
N ARG A 283 -20.17 -13.06 -12.51
CA ARG A 283 -21.09 -12.58 -13.56
C ARG A 283 -21.36 -13.59 -14.67
N ASP A 284 -20.63 -14.71 -14.73
CA ASP A 284 -20.77 -15.73 -15.79
C ASP A 284 -20.89 -17.14 -15.20
N ASP A 285 -22.07 -17.76 -15.33
CA ASP A 285 -22.32 -19.13 -14.87
C ASP A 285 -21.39 -20.17 -15.53
N ASN A 286 -20.90 -19.93 -16.75
CA ASN A 286 -19.97 -20.84 -17.41
C ASN A 286 -18.60 -20.82 -16.75
N LEU A 287 -18.14 -19.65 -16.30
CA LEU A 287 -16.90 -19.53 -15.55
C LEU A 287 -17.05 -20.10 -14.14
N LEU A 288 -18.15 -19.77 -13.44
CA LEU A 288 -18.40 -20.27 -12.09
C LEU A 288 -18.53 -21.80 -12.04
N ALA A 289 -19.05 -22.43 -13.11
CA ALA A 289 -19.13 -23.87 -13.22
C ALA A 289 -17.76 -24.59 -13.19
N LEU A 290 -16.66 -23.90 -13.52
CA LEU A 290 -15.31 -24.49 -13.55
C LEU A 290 -14.71 -24.69 -12.15
N PHE A 291 -15.31 -24.12 -11.11
CA PHE A 291 -14.80 -24.16 -9.74
C PHE A 291 -15.37 -25.33 -8.92
N ASP A 292 -16.21 -26.18 -9.53
CA ASP A 292 -16.85 -27.33 -8.88
C ASP A 292 -17.59 -27.02 -7.57
N ILE A 293 -18.04 -25.77 -7.40
CA ILE A 293 -18.82 -25.35 -6.23
C ILE A 293 -20.27 -25.81 -6.40
N PRO A 294 -20.90 -26.44 -5.38
CA PRO A 294 -22.31 -26.85 -5.43
C PRO A 294 -23.23 -25.70 -5.89
N LYS A 295 -24.00 -25.95 -6.97
CA LYS A 295 -24.87 -24.94 -7.61
C LYS A 295 -25.82 -24.22 -6.66
N ILE A 296 -26.23 -24.88 -5.58
CA ILE A 296 -27.08 -24.30 -4.55
C ILE A 296 -26.44 -23.10 -3.83
N LEU A 297 -25.11 -23.01 -3.83
CA LEU A 297 -24.36 -21.92 -3.20
C LEU A 297 -24.14 -20.73 -4.13
N TRP A 298 -24.36 -20.84 -5.44
CA TRP A 298 -24.03 -19.78 -6.39
C TRP A 298 -24.73 -18.43 -6.09
N PRO A 299 -26.04 -18.40 -5.75
CA PRO A 299 -26.68 -17.16 -5.32
C PRO A 299 -26.06 -16.58 -4.04
N ARG A 300 -25.58 -17.44 -3.11
CA ARG A 300 -24.93 -17.02 -1.87
C ARG A 300 -23.56 -16.41 -2.14
N LEU A 301 -22.77 -16.98 -3.05
CA LEU A 301 -21.47 -16.43 -3.46
C LEU A 301 -21.62 -15.01 -4.01
N ARG A 302 -22.57 -14.81 -4.94
CA ARG A 302 -22.88 -13.50 -5.52
C ARG A 302 -23.30 -12.48 -4.46
N LEU A 303 -24.14 -12.88 -3.52
CA LEU A 303 -24.54 -12.02 -2.39
C LEU A 303 -23.36 -11.69 -1.47
N SER A 304 -22.47 -12.65 -1.22
CA SER A 304 -21.24 -12.43 -0.44
C SER A 304 -20.33 -11.43 -1.15
N TRP A 305 -20.07 -11.62 -2.44
CA TRP A 305 -19.26 -10.72 -3.26
C TRP A 305 -19.80 -9.28 -3.23
N GLN A 306 -21.11 -9.12 -3.41
CA GLN A 306 -21.74 -7.80 -3.43
C GLN A 306 -21.71 -7.10 -2.06
N ARG A 307 -21.93 -7.83 -0.96
CA ARG A 307 -22.14 -7.22 0.37
C ARG A 307 -20.87 -7.14 1.20
N ARG A 308 -19.91 -8.02 0.95
CA ARG A 308 -18.68 -8.17 1.74
C ARG A 308 -17.42 -7.88 0.92
N ARG A 309 -17.54 -6.98 -0.05
CA ARG A 309 -16.51 -6.63 -1.03
C ARG A 309 -15.19 -6.19 -0.39
N HIS A 310 -15.25 -5.62 0.81
CA HIS A 310 -14.12 -5.05 1.55
C HIS A 310 -13.86 -5.74 2.90
N ASP A 311 -14.52 -6.87 3.19
CA ASP A 311 -14.47 -7.52 4.51
C ASP A 311 -13.37 -8.60 4.61
N MET A 312 -12.52 -8.76 3.58
CA MET A 312 -11.39 -9.68 3.64
C MET A 312 -10.35 -9.16 4.62
N ILE A 313 -9.95 -9.98 5.60
CA ILE A 313 -8.99 -9.58 6.65
C ILE A 313 -7.54 -9.82 6.21
N THR A 314 -7.23 -11.01 5.70
CA THR A 314 -5.87 -11.41 5.33
C THR A 314 -5.89 -12.58 4.34
N GLY A 315 -4.79 -12.76 3.62
CA GLY A 315 -4.51 -13.90 2.75
C GLY A 315 -3.00 -14.02 2.53
N ARG A 316 -2.54 -15.11 1.90
CA ARG A 316 -1.11 -15.35 1.64
C ARG A 316 -0.88 -15.74 0.18
N MET A 317 0.05 -15.06 -0.48
CA MET A 317 0.46 -15.39 -1.84
C MET A 317 1.76 -16.18 -1.83
N ASP A 318 1.81 -17.22 -2.64
CA ASP A 318 2.98 -18.08 -2.73
C ASP A 318 3.73 -17.77 -4.02
N PHE A 319 4.97 -17.31 -3.89
CA PHE A 319 5.79 -16.83 -5.00
C PHE A 319 7.03 -17.69 -5.26
N CYS A 320 7.45 -17.71 -6.52
CA CYS A 320 8.82 -18.00 -6.93
C CYS A 320 9.52 -16.68 -7.24
N MET A 321 10.65 -16.42 -6.57
CA MET A 321 11.47 -15.23 -6.79
C MET A 321 12.95 -15.62 -6.89
N ASP A 322 13.57 -15.26 -8.00
CA ASP A 322 15.01 -15.34 -8.24
C ASP A 322 15.42 -14.45 -9.44
N GLU A 323 16.62 -14.63 -9.99
CA GLU A 323 17.11 -13.84 -11.11
C GLU A 323 16.27 -13.91 -12.40
N ARG A 324 15.38 -14.91 -12.52
CA ARG A 324 14.45 -15.07 -13.65
C ARG A 324 13.24 -14.15 -13.51
N GLY A 325 12.99 -13.61 -12.33
CA GLY A 325 11.88 -12.72 -12.02
C GLY A 325 11.01 -13.23 -10.87
N LEU A 326 9.81 -12.66 -10.79
CA LEU A 326 8.81 -12.95 -9.77
C LEU A 326 7.57 -13.58 -10.42
N LYS A 327 7.13 -14.73 -9.89
CA LYS A 327 5.93 -15.46 -10.36
C LYS A 327 5.10 -15.95 -9.19
N VAL A 328 3.79 -15.76 -9.26
CA VAL A 328 2.83 -16.28 -8.28
C VAL A 328 2.38 -17.68 -8.70
N TYR A 329 2.39 -18.61 -7.75
CA TYR A 329 1.81 -19.95 -7.92
C TYR A 329 0.33 -19.92 -7.59
N GLU A 330 -0.02 -19.41 -6.41
CA GLU A 330 -1.40 -19.33 -5.93
C GLU A 330 -1.61 -18.18 -4.95
N TYR A 331 -2.88 -17.91 -4.66
CA TYR A 331 -3.31 -16.95 -3.64
C TYR A 331 -4.26 -17.63 -2.65
N ASN A 332 -3.73 -17.95 -1.48
CA ASN A 332 -4.46 -18.52 -0.35
C ASN A 332 -5.31 -17.44 0.31
N ALA A 333 -6.50 -17.19 -0.24
CA ALA A 333 -7.41 -16.11 0.17
C ALA A 333 -8.53 -16.53 1.14
N ASP A 334 -8.65 -17.83 1.45
CA ASP A 334 -9.72 -18.37 2.32
C ASP A 334 -9.19 -18.67 3.73
N SER A 335 -8.22 -19.57 3.84
CA SER A 335 -7.61 -19.98 5.11
C SER A 335 -6.08 -19.98 4.99
N ALA A 336 -5.49 -18.82 5.17
CA ALA A 336 -4.03 -18.67 5.24
C ALA A 336 -3.53 -18.83 6.68
N SER A 337 -2.36 -19.45 6.81
CA SER A 337 -1.58 -19.60 8.06
C SER A 337 -0.20 -18.94 7.90
N CYS A 338 0.74 -19.23 8.81
CA CYS A 338 2.09 -18.68 8.89
C CYS A 338 2.20 -17.27 9.50
N HIS A 339 1.08 -16.69 9.98
CA HIS A 339 1.09 -15.36 10.59
C HIS A 339 1.88 -15.31 11.90
N THR A 340 1.74 -16.33 12.75
CA THR A 340 2.44 -16.38 14.04
C THR A 340 3.93 -16.55 13.83
N GLU A 341 4.31 -17.38 12.87
CA GLU A 341 5.70 -17.64 12.49
C GLU A 341 6.37 -16.34 12.03
N GLY A 342 5.77 -15.65 11.05
CA GLY A 342 6.32 -14.40 10.52
C GLY A 342 6.27 -13.22 11.50
N GLY A 343 5.10 -12.98 12.10
CA GLY A 343 4.84 -11.77 12.89
C GLY A 343 5.15 -11.85 14.38
N LEU A 344 5.58 -13.00 14.90
CA LEU A 344 5.93 -13.16 16.31
C LEU A 344 7.18 -14.02 16.54
N ILE A 345 7.23 -15.21 15.95
CA ILE A 345 8.32 -16.14 16.24
C ILE A 345 9.64 -15.67 15.60
N LEU A 346 9.60 -15.18 14.35
CA LEU A 346 10.77 -14.56 13.73
C LEU A 346 11.17 -13.24 14.40
N GLU A 347 10.22 -12.49 14.95
CA GLU A 347 10.52 -11.32 15.80
C GLU A 347 11.29 -11.70 17.06
N GLN A 348 10.89 -12.79 17.73
CA GLN A 348 11.61 -13.30 18.89
C GLN A 348 12.99 -13.84 18.49
N TRP A 349 13.10 -14.51 17.34
CA TRP A 349 14.39 -14.97 16.80
C TRP A 349 15.35 -13.81 16.54
N LEU A 350 14.86 -12.73 15.93
CA LEU A 350 15.63 -11.53 15.64
C LEU A 350 16.14 -10.89 16.93
N LYS A 351 15.26 -10.69 17.93
CA LYS A 351 15.61 -10.15 19.26
C LYS A 351 16.65 -10.99 20.00
N THR A 352 16.60 -12.31 19.84
CA THR A 352 17.52 -13.23 20.52
C THR A 352 18.90 -13.26 19.89
N GLY A 353 19.01 -13.23 18.56
CA GLY A 353 20.27 -13.56 17.86
C GLY A 353 20.78 -12.59 16.80
N TYR A 354 19.94 -11.72 16.24
CA TYR A 354 20.33 -10.88 15.10
C TYR A 354 20.87 -9.52 15.56
N GLN A 355 22.08 -9.18 15.11
CA GLN A 355 22.76 -7.90 15.43
C GLN A 355 23.05 -7.05 14.18
N GLY A 356 22.47 -7.42 13.03
CA GLY A 356 22.65 -6.69 11.78
C GLY A 356 21.72 -5.47 11.69
N SER A 357 21.75 -4.81 10.52
CA SER A 357 20.93 -3.63 10.22
C SER A 357 19.67 -3.92 9.40
N GLY A 358 19.41 -5.18 9.06
CA GLY A 358 18.17 -5.58 8.38
C GLY A 358 16.99 -5.69 9.36
N HIS A 359 15.79 -5.83 8.80
CA HIS A 359 14.54 -6.02 9.54
C HIS A 359 13.84 -7.33 9.14
N ASN A 360 12.84 -7.73 9.91
CA ASN A 360 11.91 -8.79 9.54
C ASN A 360 10.77 -8.15 8.73
N PRO A 361 10.53 -8.56 7.47
CA PRO A 361 9.49 -7.95 6.64
C PRO A 361 8.05 -8.20 7.16
N ALA A 362 7.88 -9.06 8.18
CA ALA A 362 6.59 -9.33 8.82
C ALA A 362 6.44 -8.70 10.21
N GLU A 363 7.35 -7.82 10.65
CA GLU A 363 7.36 -7.24 12.01
C GLU A 363 6.07 -6.49 12.36
N GLU A 364 5.43 -5.85 11.37
CA GLU A 364 4.18 -5.10 11.52
C GLU A 364 2.91 -5.95 11.27
N LEU A 365 3.01 -7.27 11.14
CA LEU A 365 1.84 -8.09 10.77
C LEU A 365 0.70 -8.01 11.80
N LEU A 366 1.03 -7.98 13.09
CA LEU A 366 0.02 -7.88 14.14
C LEU A 366 -0.68 -6.52 14.10
N SER A 367 0.05 -5.42 13.94
CA SER A 367 -0.51 -4.07 13.87
C SER A 367 -1.40 -3.90 12.64
N GLU A 368 -1.01 -4.47 11.49
CA GLU A 368 -1.83 -4.48 10.29
C GLU A 368 -3.13 -5.28 10.45
N LEU A 369 -3.08 -6.45 11.09
CA LEU A 369 -4.30 -7.23 11.39
C LEU A 369 -5.23 -6.49 12.36
N VAL A 370 -4.68 -5.81 13.37
CA VAL A 370 -5.47 -4.95 14.27
C VAL A 370 -6.16 -3.85 13.46
N GLY A 371 -5.42 -3.20 12.56
CA GLY A 371 -5.96 -2.20 11.65
C GLY A 371 -7.10 -2.75 10.78
N ALA A 372 -6.92 -3.94 10.20
CA ALA A 372 -7.94 -4.59 9.38
C ALA A 372 -9.22 -4.88 10.18
N TRP A 373 -9.10 -5.42 11.40
CA TRP A 373 -10.26 -5.68 12.27
C TRP A 373 -10.98 -4.41 12.69
N LYS A 374 -10.26 -3.34 13.06
CA LYS A 374 -10.87 -2.05 13.44
C LYS A 374 -11.73 -1.44 12.34
N HIS A 375 -11.36 -1.63 11.08
CA HIS A 375 -12.10 -1.13 9.92
C HIS A 375 -13.08 -2.15 9.34
N SER A 376 -13.16 -3.35 9.92
CA SER A 376 -14.13 -4.37 9.51
C SER A 376 -15.52 -4.08 10.08
N LEU A 377 -16.54 -4.70 9.48
CA LEU A 377 -17.92 -4.67 9.99
C LEU A 377 -18.24 -5.86 10.92
N ALA A 378 -17.21 -6.43 11.56
CA ALA A 378 -17.39 -7.53 12.50
C ALA A 378 -18.29 -7.11 13.68
N ARG A 379 -19.02 -8.08 14.24
CA ARG A 379 -19.90 -7.85 15.40
C ARG A 379 -19.06 -7.68 16.66
N PRO A 380 -19.58 -7.01 17.72
CA PRO A 380 -18.82 -6.73 18.94
C PRO A 380 -18.26 -7.94 19.69
N PHE A 381 -18.72 -9.15 19.39
CA PHE A 381 -18.18 -10.37 19.97
C PHE A 381 -17.95 -11.39 18.85
N VAL A 382 -16.71 -11.83 18.69
CA VAL A 382 -16.28 -12.72 17.60
C VAL A 382 -15.96 -14.09 18.18
N HIS A 383 -16.69 -15.13 17.73
CA HIS A 383 -16.31 -16.51 18.00
C HIS A 383 -15.23 -16.93 17.01
N ILE A 384 -14.09 -17.41 17.52
CA ILE A 384 -13.03 -18.00 16.70
C ILE A 384 -13.30 -19.50 16.61
N MET A 385 -13.42 -20.01 15.39
CA MET A 385 -13.63 -21.42 15.10
C MET A 385 -12.32 -22.00 14.55
N GLN A 386 -11.84 -23.05 15.18
CA GLN A 386 -10.65 -23.82 14.78
C GLN A 386 -10.93 -25.31 14.98
N ASP A 387 -10.14 -26.18 14.35
CA ASP A 387 -10.15 -27.60 14.63
C ASP A 387 -9.39 -27.93 15.93
N LYS A 388 -9.46 -29.18 16.36
CA LYS A 388 -8.75 -29.75 17.50
C LYS A 388 -7.33 -30.18 17.13
N ASP A 389 -6.58 -29.24 16.57
CA ASP A 389 -5.16 -29.38 16.27
C ASP A 389 -4.32 -28.45 17.17
N LEU A 390 -3.17 -28.93 17.63
CA LEU A 390 -2.23 -28.10 18.38
C LEU A 390 -1.64 -26.99 17.50
N GLU A 391 -1.43 -27.25 16.21
CA GLU A 391 -0.89 -26.26 15.26
C GLU A 391 -1.88 -25.10 15.06
N GLU A 392 -3.18 -25.39 15.08
CA GLU A 392 -4.20 -24.34 14.93
C GLU A 392 -4.37 -23.48 16.19
N ASN A 393 -3.98 -23.97 17.37
CA ASN A 393 -4.15 -23.23 18.62
C ASN A 393 -3.37 -21.91 18.62
N TYR A 394 -2.10 -21.93 18.22
CA TYR A 394 -1.31 -20.69 18.21
C TYR A 394 -1.74 -19.77 17.06
N HIS A 395 -2.23 -20.31 15.94
CA HIS A 395 -2.76 -19.49 14.86
C HIS A 395 -4.04 -18.76 15.28
N ALA A 396 -4.98 -19.48 15.90
CA ALA A 396 -6.22 -18.91 16.43
C ALA A 396 -5.94 -17.88 17.54
N GLN A 397 -5.00 -18.15 18.45
CA GLN A 397 -4.62 -17.21 19.50
C GLN A 397 -3.90 -15.96 18.98
N PHE A 398 -3.13 -16.06 17.89
CA PHE A 398 -2.53 -14.90 17.23
C PHE A 398 -3.61 -13.98 16.66
N MET A 399 -4.62 -14.56 16.00
CA MET A 399 -5.77 -13.79 15.50
C MET A 399 -6.63 -13.23 16.65
N GLN A 400 -6.79 -13.99 17.74
CA GLN A 400 -7.46 -13.51 18.96
C GLN A 400 -6.76 -12.27 19.53
N ARG A 401 -5.43 -12.28 19.58
CA ARG A 401 -4.64 -11.13 20.05
C ARG A 401 -4.90 -9.89 19.19
N ALA A 402 -4.95 -10.04 17.86
CA ALA A 402 -5.30 -8.96 16.96
C ALA A 402 -6.73 -8.43 17.20
N LEU A 403 -7.71 -9.33 17.32
CA LEU A 403 -9.11 -8.97 17.64
C LEU A 403 -9.23 -8.21 18.96
N THR A 404 -8.60 -8.69 20.03
CA THR A 404 -8.64 -8.03 21.35
C THR A 404 -7.98 -6.65 21.31
N GLN A 405 -6.85 -6.50 20.61
CA GLN A 405 -6.22 -5.19 20.42
C GLN A 405 -7.05 -4.24 19.53
N ALA A 406 -7.88 -4.79 18.66
CA ALA A 406 -8.86 -4.04 17.87
C ALA A 406 -10.13 -3.67 18.67
N GLY A 407 -10.33 -4.23 19.86
CA GLY A 407 -11.45 -3.91 20.76
C GLY A 407 -12.67 -4.85 20.64
N PHE A 408 -12.49 -6.07 20.13
CA PHE A 408 -13.51 -7.12 20.03
C PHE A 408 -13.53 -8.09 21.21
#